data_AF-A0A9P8GA27-F1
#
_entry.id   AF-A0A9P8GA27-F1
#
_cell.length_a   1.000
_cell.length_b   1.000
_cell.length_c   1.000
_cell.angle_alpha   90.00
_cell.angle_beta   90.00
_cell.angle_gamma   90.00
#
_symmetry.space_group_name_H-M   'P 1'
#
loop_
_entity.id
_entity.type
_entity.pdbx_description
1 polymer ?
#
loop_
_entity_poly.entity_id
_entity_poly.type
_entity_poly.pdbx_seq_one_letter_code
_entity_poly.pdbx_strand_id
1 'polypeptide(L)'
;MAANNNNAGWRCRECLSNGTTVNGATAANMKSHLAVHGYGPWRCTGCGYIGRRREAITAHHRAAGEVGVGSYLDPALNARINQEVQECRLPHQNPWTGQTVVPRPDPTALAAAVAALAQPPQAPPVAGAAAAVPQPPSGQGLVASRVPGSLITQAVNIAVAFSNTMDEVEEDDTNYNQVQTWIALLRHHANCIQGVQTTKEVDDNMELMVGLMQLYCNILDGTSDEIDAANNEVDVMERLRRTMRGE
;
A
#
# COMPACT_ATOMS: atom_id res chain seq x y z
N MET A 1 -17.45 34.64 -9.94
CA MET A 1 -18.44 33.54 -9.82
C MET A 1 -17.76 32.27 -10.30
N ALA A 2 -17.25 31.45 -9.36
CA ALA A 2 -16.49 30.25 -9.68
C ALA A 2 -17.44 29.14 -10.19
N ALA A 3 -17.04 28.49 -11.28
CA ALA A 3 -17.82 27.47 -11.95
C ALA A 3 -18.10 26.27 -11.01
N ASN A 4 -19.39 26.02 -10.82
CA ASN A 4 -19.95 24.88 -10.11
C ASN A 4 -19.65 23.59 -10.89
N ASN A 5 -18.52 22.94 -10.60
CA ASN A 5 -18.07 21.71 -11.27
C ASN A 5 -18.71 20.45 -10.66
N ASN A 6 -20.00 20.52 -10.34
CA ASN A 6 -20.79 19.39 -9.86
C ASN A 6 -21.35 18.65 -11.08
N ASN A 7 -21.01 17.37 -11.26
CA ASN A 7 -21.99 16.26 -11.27
C ASN A 7 -21.51 14.92 -11.90
N ALA A 8 -20.21 14.66 -12.12
CA ALA A 8 -19.77 13.36 -12.67
C ALA A 8 -18.36 12.93 -12.24
N GLY A 9 -18.11 12.79 -10.93
CA GLY A 9 -16.81 12.34 -10.43
C GLY A 9 -16.88 11.65 -9.08
N TRP A 10 -15.72 11.18 -8.60
CA TRP A 10 -15.57 10.61 -7.26
C TRP A 10 -14.75 11.55 -6.39
N ARG A 11 -15.15 11.70 -5.14
CA ARG A 11 -14.39 12.37 -4.09
C ARG A 11 -14.40 11.48 -2.86
N CYS A 12 -13.24 11.21 -2.27
CA CYS A 12 -13.20 10.38 -1.07
C CYS A 12 -13.89 11.11 0.08
N ARG A 13 -14.95 10.50 0.65
CA ARG A 13 -15.70 11.08 1.76
C ARG A 13 -14.95 11.00 3.10
N GLU A 14 -14.08 10.00 3.28
CA GLU A 14 -13.22 9.85 4.45
C GLU A 14 -12.15 10.93 4.50
N CYS A 15 -11.42 11.14 3.40
CA CYS A 15 -10.50 12.27 3.28
C CYS A 15 -11.20 13.61 3.52
N LEU A 16 -12.38 13.81 2.91
CA LEU A 16 -13.16 15.03 3.08
C LEU A 16 -13.55 15.28 4.54
N SER A 17 -13.92 14.22 5.27
CA SER A 17 -14.19 14.32 6.70
C SER A 17 -12.94 14.64 7.53
N ASN A 18 -11.77 14.20 7.06
CA ASN A 18 -10.48 14.43 7.71
C ASN A 18 -9.82 15.76 7.24
N GLY A 19 -10.57 16.66 6.60
CA GLY A 19 -10.07 17.96 6.15
C GLY A 19 -9.18 17.93 4.89
N THR A 20 -9.01 16.76 4.26
CA THR A 20 -8.23 16.59 3.03
C THR A 20 -9.16 16.35 1.84
N THR A 21 -8.66 16.47 0.60
CA THR A 21 -9.50 16.18 -0.58
C THR A 21 -8.75 15.35 -1.61
N VAL A 22 -9.24 14.12 -1.82
CA VAL A 22 -8.81 13.26 -2.92
C VAL A 22 -9.96 13.07 -3.89
N ASN A 23 -9.73 13.43 -5.15
CA ASN A 23 -10.67 13.26 -6.23
C ASN A 23 -10.22 12.13 -7.16
N GLY A 24 -11.17 11.40 -7.73
CA GLY A 24 -10.93 10.37 -8.74
C GLY A 24 -11.77 10.62 -9.99
N ALA A 25 -11.15 10.51 -11.15
CA ALA A 25 -11.84 10.58 -12.43
C ALA A 25 -12.71 9.35 -12.71
N THR A 26 -12.37 8.20 -12.11
CA THR A 26 -13.09 6.93 -12.28
C THR A 26 -13.30 6.19 -10.96
N ALA A 27 -14.28 5.29 -10.94
CA ALA A 27 -14.50 4.34 -9.85
C ALA A 27 -13.24 3.50 -9.53
N ALA A 28 -12.44 3.16 -10.55
CA ALA A 28 -11.22 2.38 -10.36
C ALA A 28 -10.11 3.18 -9.65
N ASN A 29 -10.00 4.48 -9.92
CA ASN A 29 -9.10 5.37 -9.18
C ASN A 29 -9.53 5.46 -7.71
N MET A 30 -10.83 5.66 -7.46
CA MET A 30 -11.36 5.73 -6.11
C MET A 30 -11.15 4.40 -5.36
N LYS A 31 -11.47 3.26 -6.00
CA LYS A 31 -11.24 1.92 -5.45
C LYS A 31 -9.77 1.70 -5.07
N SER A 32 -8.84 2.21 -5.89
CA SER A 32 -7.41 2.09 -5.60
C SER A 32 -6.98 2.98 -4.44
N HIS A 33 -7.50 4.21 -4.37
CA HIS A 33 -7.24 5.13 -3.27
C HIS A 33 -7.70 4.57 -1.92
N LEU A 34 -8.90 3.97 -1.84
CA LEU A 34 -9.44 3.43 -0.58
C LEU A 34 -8.54 2.40 0.11
N ALA A 35 -7.53 1.85 -0.56
CA ALA A 35 -6.51 1.02 0.06
C ALA A 35 -5.75 1.71 1.20
N VAL A 36 -5.56 3.04 1.12
CA VAL A 36 -4.90 3.81 2.18
C VAL A 36 -5.74 3.87 3.46
N HIS A 37 -7.06 3.68 3.35
CA HIS A 37 -8.01 3.62 4.48
C HIS A 37 -8.30 2.18 4.93
N GLY A 38 -7.45 1.22 4.52
CA GLY A 38 -7.59 -0.19 4.89
C GLY A 38 -8.71 -0.93 4.15
N TYR A 39 -9.16 -0.43 3.00
CA TYR A 39 -10.07 -1.20 2.15
C TYR A 39 -9.30 -2.13 1.21
N GLY A 40 -9.70 -3.39 1.16
CA GLY A 40 -9.11 -4.37 0.28
C GLY A 40 -10.00 -5.61 0.20
N PRO A 41 -10.00 -6.34 -0.92
CA PRO A 41 -10.88 -7.49 -1.08
C PRO A 41 -10.22 -8.81 -0.62
N TRP A 42 -8.92 -8.80 -0.29
CA TRP A 42 -8.19 -10.00 0.12
C TRP A 42 -8.11 -10.11 1.63
N ARG A 43 -8.25 -11.34 2.15
CA ARG A 43 -8.13 -11.64 3.58
C ARG A 43 -7.11 -12.75 3.85
N CYS A 44 -6.35 -12.62 4.93
CA CYS A 44 -5.56 -13.70 5.51
C CYS A 44 -6.48 -14.74 6.19
N THR A 45 -6.25 -16.02 5.90
CA THR A 45 -6.97 -17.15 6.52
C THR A 45 -6.67 -17.34 8.00
N GLY A 46 -5.51 -16.87 8.50
CA GLY A 46 -5.05 -17.07 9.87
C GLY A 46 -5.49 -15.97 10.84
N CYS A 47 -5.28 -14.71 10.50
CA CYS A 47 -5.51 -13.57 11.42
C CYS A 47 -6.57 -12.57 10.95
N GLY A 48 -7.10 -12.73 9.74
CA GLY A 48 -8.11 -11.82 9.19
C GLY A 48 -7.60 -10.49 8.63
N TYR A 49 -6.27 -10.28 8.57
CA TYR A 49 -5.64 -9.12 7.93
C TYR A 49 -6.19 -8.89 6.50
N ILE A 50 -6.38 -7.62 6.14
CA ILE A 50 -7.02 -7.21 4.88
C ILE A 50 -5.98 -6.56 3.97
N GLY A 51 -5.92 -7.04 2.73
CA GLY A 51 -5.01 -6.54 1.71
C GLY A 51 -5.75 -6.05 0.48
N ARG A 52 -5.24 -4.98 -0.14
CA ARG A 52 -5.70 -4.50 -1.45
C ARG A 52 -5.44 -5.55 -2.55
N ARG A 53 -4.34 -6.28 -2.45
CA ARG A 53 -3.91 -7.30 -3.41
C ARG A 53 -3.48 -8.58 -2.70
N ARG A 54 -3.42 -9.68 -3.44
CA ARG A 54 -2.95 -10.96 -2.93
C ARG A 54 -1.52 -10.87 -2.40
N GLU A 55 -0.65 -10.14 -3.10
CA GLU A 55 0.76 -10.00 -2.75
C GLU A 55 0.96 -9.29 -1.41
N ALA A 56 0.04 -8.39 -1.03
CA ALA A 56 0.06 -7.73 0.27
C ALA A 56 -0.20 -8.73 1.42
N ILE A 57 -1.06 -9.73 1.19
CA ILE A 57 -1.29 -10.81 2.14
C ILE A 57 -0.07 -11.74 2.23
N THR A 58 0.56 -12.05 1.09
CA THR A 58 1.82 -12.82 1.08
C THR A 58 2.94 -12.11 1.85
N ALA A 59 3.07 -10.79 1.66
CA ALA A 59 4.03 -9.99 2.40
C ALA A 59 3.70 -9.99 3.91
N HIS A 60 2.42 -9.83 4.26
CA HIS A 60 1.92 -9.97 5.64
C HIS A 60 2.30 -11.32 6.25
N HIS A 61 2.09 -12.45 5.57
CA HIS A 61 2.48 -13.78 6.10
C HIS A 61 3.97 -13.85 6.44
N ARG A 62 4.83 -13.33 5.57
CA ARG A 62 6.28 -13.32 5.77
C ARG A 62 6.66 -12.44 6.97
N ALA A 63 6.08 -11.25 7.07
CA ALA A 63 6.36 -10.30 8.15
C ALA A 63 5.83 -10.78 9.51
N ALA A 64 4.66 -11.43 9.52
CA ALA A 64 4.02 -11.94 10.73
C ALA A 64 4.52 -13.34 11.14
N GLY A 65 5.40 -13.96 10.35
CA GLY A 65 5.87 -15.33 10.61
C GLY A 65 4.76 -16.38 10.58
N GLU A 66 3.67 -16.11 9.87
CA GLU A 66 2.53 -17.01 9.80
C GLU A 66 2.85 -18.20 8.87
N VAL A 67 2.85 -19.41 9.43
CA VAL A 67 3.14 -20.64 8.69
C VAL A 67 1.83 -21.35 8.36
N GLY A 68 1.70 -21.85 7.13
CA GLY A 68 0.54 -22.64 6.70
C GLY A 68 -0.73 -21.82 6.48
N VAL A 69 -0.61 -20.50 6.39
CA VAL A 69 -1.72 -19.59 6.09
C VAL A 69 -1.76 -19.23 4.61
N GLY A 70 -2.98 -19.06 4.10
CA GLY A 70 -3.26 -18.60 2.75
C GLY A 70 -3.99 -17.27 2.71
N SER A 71 -4.13 -16.76 1.49
CA SER A 71 -4.94 -15.58 1.17
C SER A 71 -6.19 -16.01 0.41
N TYR A 72 -7.31 -15.31 0.60
CA TYR A 72 -8.48 -15.51 -0.24
C TYR A 72 -9.19 -14.21 -0.56
N LEU A 73 -9.89 -14.19 -1.69
CA LEU A 73 -10.75 -13.09 -2.06
C LEU A 73 -12.05 -13.24 -1.26
N ASP A 74 -12.30 -12.30 -0.35
CA ASP A 74 -13.50 -12.31 0.50
C ASP A 74 -14.61 -11.52 -0.22
N PRO A 75 -15.72 -12.18 -0.64
CA PRO A 75 -16.83 -11.52 -1.30
C PRO A 75 -17.42 -10.38 -0.47
N ALA A 76 -17.45 -10.51 0.85
CA ALA A 76 -18.00 -9.49 1.74
C ALA A 76 -17.10 -8.24 1.78
N LEU A 77 -15.77 -8.41 1.79
CA LEU A 77 -14.84 -7.29 1.68
C LEU A 77 -14.89 -6.62 0.30
N ASN A 78 -15.02 -7.42 -0.76
CA ASN A 78 -15.18 -6.88 -2.11
C ASN A 78 -16.49 -6.08 -2.24
N ALA A 79 -17.58 -6.52 -1.60
CA ALA A 79 -18.82 -5.76 -1.53
C ALA A 79 -18.63 -4.44 -0.75
N ARG A 80 -17.97 -4.49 0.43
CA ARG A 80 -17.66 -3.30 1.24
C ARG A 80 -16.91 -2.23 0.43
N ILE A 81 -15.82 -2.59 -0.24
CA ILE A 81 -15.05 -1.61 -1.03
C ILE A 81 -15.85 -1.06 -2.21
N ASN A 82 -16.65 -1.90 -2.89
CA ASN A 82 -17.48 -1.43 -4.00
C ASN A 82 -18.58 -0.47 -3.53
N GLN A 83 -19.18 -0.75 -2.36
CA GLN A 83 -20.15 0.15 -1.74
C GLN A 83 -19.49 1.49 -1.39
N GLU A 84 -18.34 1.49 -0.74
CA GLU A 84 -17.64 2.71 -0.37
C GLU A 84 -17.29 3.58 -1.59
N VAL A 85 -16.91 2.94 -2.72
CA VAL A 85 -16.70 3.66 -3.98
C VAL A 85 -17.97 4.37 -4.47
N GLN A 86 -19.16 3.78 -4.28
CA GLN A 86 -20.42 4.44 -4.62
C GLN A 86 -20.75 5.59 -3.67
N GLU A 87 -20.48 5.43 -2.38
CA GLU A 87 -20.64 6.50 -1.39
C GLU A 87 -19.72 7.69 -1.67
N CYS A 88 -18.56 7.45 -2.29
CA CYS A 88 -17.63 8.49 -2.73
C CYS A 88 -18.06 9.18 -4.05
N ARG A 89 -19.13 8.75 -4.71
CA ARG A 89 -19.61 9.40 -5.93
C ARG A 89 -20.22 10.76 -5.59
N LEU A 90 -19.92 11.78 -6.40
CA LEU A 90 -20.51 13.11 -6.23
C LEU A 90 -21.88 13.19 -6.93
N PRO A 91 -22.85 13.91 -6.33
CA PRO A 91 -22.81 14.43 -4.96
C PRO A 91 -22.85 13.28 -3.94
N HIS A 92 -22.12 13.43 -2.82
CA HIS A 92 -22.14 12.41 -1.76
C HIS A 92 -23.57 12.19 -1.28
N GLN A 93 -24.04 10.95 -1.34
CA GLN A 93 -25.36 10.60 -0.84
C GLN A 93 -25.37 10.53 0.68
N ASN A 94 -24.30 9.97 1.27
CA ASN A 94 -24.13 9.85 2.71
C ASN A 94 -22.78 10.44 3.16
N PRO A 95 -22.77 11.34 4.16
CA PRO A 95 -21.55 11.79 4.81
C PRO A 95 -20.78 10.61 5.40
N TRP A 96 -19.45 10.74 5.48
CA TRP A 96 -18.65 9.79 6.24
C TRP A 96 -18.89 10.01 7.73
N THR A 97 -19.21 8.94 8.46
CA THR A 97 -19.54 8.97 9.90
C THR A 97 -18.54 8.18 10.74
N GLY A 98 -17.42 7.76 10.13
CA GLY A 98 -16.47 6.83 10.70
C GLY A 98 -16.19 5.67 9.75
N GLN A 99 -15.31 4.78 10.20
CA GLN A 99 -14.88 3.64 9.40
C GLN A 99 -16.06 2.69 9.14
N THR A 100 -16.27 2.30 7.88
CA THR A 100 -17.28 1.28 7.56
C THR A 100 -16.92 -0.03 8.24
N VAL A 101 -17.90 -0.64 8.93
CA VAL A 101 -17.71 -1.88 9.68
C VAL A 101 -17.11 -2.95 8.78
N VAL A 102 -16.01 -3.54 9.25
CA VAL A 102 -15.38 -4.67 8.56
C VAL A 102 -16.33 -5.87 8.65
N PRO A 103 -16.82 -6.42 7.53
CA PRO A 103 -17.70 -7.56 7.57
C PRO A 103 -16.96 -8.79 8.11
N ARG A 104 -17.73 -9.66 8.77
CA ARG A 104 -17.21 -10.97 9.19
C ARG A 104 -16.72 -11.75 7.96
N PRO A 105 -15.70 -12.60 8.12
CA PRO A 105 -15.24 -13.50 7.07
C PRO A 105 -16.39 -14.28 6.43
N ASP A 106 -16.47 -14.32 5.11
CA ASP A 106 -17.38 -15.24 4.43
C ASP A 106 -16.96 -16.70 4.73
N PRO A 107 -17.84 -17.50 5.37
CA PRO A 107 -17.47 -18.84 5.83
C PRO A 107 -17.21 -19.81 4.69
N THR A 108 -17.87 -19.62 3.53
CA THR A 108 -17.73 -20.49 2.36
C THR A 108 -16.40 -20.23 1.68
N ALA A 109 -16.07 -18.96 1.44
CA ALA A 109 -14.81 -18.54 0.84
C ALA A 109 -13.61 -18.91 1.74
N LEU A 110 -13.75 -18.74 3.06
CA LEU A 110 -12.74 -19.15 4.02
C LEU A 110 -12.54 -20.67 4.01
N ALA A 111 -13.63 -21.46 4.08
CA ALA A 111 -13.54 -22.91 4.04
C ALA A 111 -12.89 -23.43 2.75
N ALA A 112 -13.24 -22.85 1.60
CA ALA A 112 -12.62 -23.18 0.32
C ALA A 112 -11.12 -22.87 0.29
N ALA A 113 -10.71 -21.72 0.84
CA ALA A 113 -9.31 -21.34 0.91
C ALA A 113 -8.50 -22.26 1.83
N VAL A 114 -9.04 -22.61 2.99
CA VAL A 114 -8.40 -23.55 3.93
C VAL A 114 -8.32 -24.95 3.31
N ALA A 115 -9.37 -25.41 2.64
CA ALA A 115 -9.35 -26.69 1.93
C ALA A 115 -8.28 -26.73 0.83
N ALA A 116 -8.07 -25.63 0.11
CA ALA A 116 -7.03 -25.53 -0.92
C ALA A 116 -5.61 -25.63 -0.34
N LEU A 117 -5.38 -25.17 0.89
CA LEU A 117 -4.08 -25.32 1.58
C LEU A 117 -3.79 -26.76 2.02
N ALA A 118 -4.84 -27.54 2.27
CA ALA A 118 -4.73 -28.94 2.69
C ALA A 118 -4.47 -29.90 1.52
N GLN A 119 -4.64 -29.45 0.27
CA GLN A 119 -4.36 -30.28 -0.89
C GLN A 119 -2.86 -30.27 -1.20
N PRO A 120 -2.25 -31.45 -1.46
CA PRO A 120 -0.89 -31.49 -1.99
C PRO A 120 -0.84 -30.72 -3.33
N PRO A 121 0.31 -30.12 -3.69
CA PRO A 121 0.43 -29.35 -4.91
C PRO A 121 -0.03 -30.19 -6.10
N GLN A 122 -1.17 -29.85 -6.68
CA GLN A 122 -1.65 -30.55 -7.86
C GLN A 122 -0.66 -30.27 -8.98
N ALA A 123 -0.14 -31.35 -9.59
CA ALA A 123 0.64 -31.24 -10.79
C ALA A 123 -0.16 -30.42 -11.82
N PRO A 124 0.46 -29.46 -12.51
CA PRO A 124 -0.24 -28.69 -13.53
C PRO A 124 -0.94 -29.64 -14.50
N PRO A 125 -2.15 -29.33 -14.96
CA PRO A 125 -2.82 -30.15 -15.97
C PRO A 125 -1.88 -30.24 -17.18
N VAL A 126 -1.44 -31.47 -17.48
CA VAL A 126 -0.68 -31.76 -18.70
C VAL A 126 -1.56 -31.42 -19.89
N ALA A 127 -1.38 -30.21 -20.42
CA ALA A 127 -1.96 -29.79 -21.67
C ALA A 127 -1.44 -30.74 -22.76
N GLY A 128 -2.37 -31.40 -23.44
CA GLY A 128 -2.09 -32.31 -24.54
C GLY A 128 -1.23 -31.67 -25.62
N ALA A 129 -0.42 -32.53 -26.24
CA ALA A 129 0.55 -32.25 -27.29
C ALA A 129 0.13 -31.13 -28.27
N ALA A 130 0.90 -30.05 -28.27
CA ALA A 130 0.97 -29.11 -29.37
C ALA A 130 2.36 -29.18 -29.99
N ALA A 131 2.38 -29.20 -31.33
CA ALA A 131 3.50 -29.51 -32.18
C ALA A 131 4.75 -28.64 -31.94
N ALA A 132 5.91 -29.27 -32.15
CA ALA A 132 7.23 -28.71 -32.01
C ALA A 132 7.43 -27.44 -32.86
N VAL A 133 7.78 -26.34 -32.19
CA VAL A 133 8.38 -25.14 -32.78
C VAL A 133 9.88 -25.18 -32.46
N PRO A 134 10.79 -24.92 -33.42
CA PRO A 134 12.23 -24.98 -33.16
C PRO A 134 12.67 -23.81 -32.26
N GLN A 135 13.44 -24.13 -31.22
CA GLN A 135 14.09 -23.15 -30.35
C GLN A 135 15.26 -22.44 -31.05
N PRO A 136 15.45 -21.13 -30.87
CA PRO A 136 16.72 -20.45 -31.13
C PRO A 136 17.70 -20.62 -29.95
N PRO A 137 19.01 -20.42 -30.16
CA PRO A 137 20.05 -20.89 -29.25
C PRO A 137 20.19 -20.05 -27.98
N SER A 138 20.59 -20.76 -26.94
CA SER A 138 21.05 -20.34 -25.62
C SER A 138 21.72 -18.96 -25.56
N GLY A 139 21.04 -18.01 -24.92
CA GLY A 139 21.57 -16.72 -24.49
C GLY A 139 21.45 -16.57 -22.98
N GLN A 140 22.59 -16.76 -22.30
CA GLN A 140 23.07 -16.17 -21.05
C GLN A 140 22.03 -15.66 -20.01
N GLY A 141 22.12 -16.23 -18.80
CA GLY A 141 21.29 -15.88 -17.65
C GLY A 141 21.38 -14.41 -17.25
N LEU A 142 20.20 -13.80 -17.11
CA LEU A 142 20.02 -12.55 -16.36
C LEU A 142 20.13 -12.87 -14.87
N VAL A 143 21.30 -12.63 -14.31
CA VAL A 143 21.50 -12.49 -12.86
C VAL A 143 20.56 -11.36 -12.41
N ALA A 144 19.60 -11.67 -11.54
CA ALA A 144 18.80 -10.65 -10.89
C ALA A 144 19.75 -9.71 -10.13
N SER A 145 19.92 -8.47 -10.60
CA SER A 145 20.74 -7.46 -9.92
C SER A 145 20.22 -7.27 -8.52
N ARG A 146 20.99 -7.73 -7.54
CA ARG A 146 20.73 -7.53 -6.12
C ARG A 146 21.05 -6.08 -5.79
N VAL A 147 20.15 -5.39 -5.08
CA VAL A 147 20.37 -4.00 -4.67
C VAL A 147 21.62 -3.92 -3.78
N PRO A 148 22.50 -2.93 -3.97
CA PRO A 148 23.60 -2.67 -3.05
C PRO A 148 23.06 -2.46 -1.62
N GLY A 149 23.55 -3.26 -0.66
CA GLY A 149 23.10 -3.16 0.73
C GLY A 149 23.33 -1.78 1.35
N SER A 150 24.29 -1.00 0.84
CA SER A 150 24.52 0.39 1.25
C SER A 150 23.34 1.31 0.95
N LEU A 151 22.66 1.13 -0.19
CA LEU A 151 21.49 1.94 -0.57
C LEU A 151 20.29 1.62 0.32
N ILE A 152 20.10 0.34 0.64
CA ILE A 152 19.07 -0.12 1.57
C ILE A 152 19.29 0.51 2.95
N THR A 153 20.51 0.43 3.49
CA THR A 153 20.84 1.04 4.78
C THR A 153 20.62 2.56 4.76
N GLN A 154 20.97 3.22 3.65
CA GLN A 154 20.78 4.67 3.53
C GLN A 154 19.29 5.05 3.50
N ALA A 155 18.46 4.33 2.74
CA ALA A 155 17.01 4.56 2.69
C ALA A 155 16.36 4.39 4.07
N VAL A 156 16.74 3.33 4.79
CA VAL A 156 16.23 3.08 6.14
C VAL A 156 16.63 4.18 7.11
N ASN A 157 17.89 4.60 7.07
CA ASN A 157 18.38 5.66 7.96
C ASN A 157 17.65 6.98 7.75
N ILE A 158 17.38 7.36 6.49
CA ILE A 158 16.60 8.55 6.16
C ILE A 158 15.17 8.44 6.70
N ALA A 159 14.51 7.30 6.46
CA ALA A 159 13.15 7.09 6.94
C ALA A 159 13.05 7.12 8.47
N VAL A 160 14.03 6.54 9.18
CA VAL A 160 14.09 6.57 10.65
C VAL A 160 14.37 7.99 11.17
N ALA A 161 15.33 8.70 10.57
CA ALA A 161 15.64 10.07 10.94
C ALA A 161 14.40 10.97 10.80
N PHE A 162 13.72 10.90 9.65
CA PHE A 162 12.50 11.63 9.39
C PHE A 162 11.37 11.25 10.37
N SER A 163 11.21 9.96 10.66
CA SER A 163 10.23 9.49 11.65
C SER A 163 10.48 10.06 13.04
N ASN A 164 11.74 10.25 13.43
CA ASN A 164 12.08 10.83 14.73
C ASN A 164 11.79 12.32 14.77
N THR A 165 12.06 13.05 13.68
CA THR A 165 11.64 14.46 13.52
C THR A 165 10.12 14.60 13.61
N MET A 166 9.36 13.64 13.07
CA MET A 166 7.90 13.62 13.21
C MET A 166 7.44 13.35 14.65
N ASP A 167 8.23 12.63 15.45
CA ASP A 167 7.90 12.25 16.83
C ASP A 167 8.12 13.40 17.82
N GLU A 168 8.88 14.43 17.41
CA GLU A 168 9.17 15.62 18.20
C GLU A 168 8.03 16.66 18.19
N VAL A 169 6.96 16.43 17.42
CA VAL A 169 5.76 17.30 17.38
C VAL A 169 5.01 17.20 18.73
N GLU A 170 4.76 18.35 19.37
CA GLU A 170 4.14 18.43 20.70
C GLU A 170 2.71 17.83 20.75
N GLU A 171 2.35 17.24 21.89
CA GLU A 171 1.07 16.50 22.13
C GLU A 171 -0.21 17.36 22.05
N ASP A 172 -0.10 18.70 21.95
CA ASP A 172 -1.25 19.62 21.89
C ASP A 172 -1.85 19.75 20.47
N ASP A 173 -1.19 19.20 19.45
CA ASP A 173 -1.72 19.23 18.10
C ASP A 173 -2.84 18.20 17.91
N THR A 174 -3.98 18.70 17.43
CA THR A 174 -5.17 17.92 16.99
C THR A 174 -4.86 16.78 16.01
N ASN A 175 -3.63 16.72 15.49
CA ASN A 175 -3.16 15.74 14.52
C ASN A 175 -2.16 14.70 15.06
N TYR A 176 -1.85 14.68 16.36
CA TYR A 176 -0.86 13.76 16.96
C TYR A 176 -1.11 12.27 16.61
N ASN A 177 -2.36 11.79 16.72
CA ASN A 177 -2.70 10.41 16.37
C ASN A 177 -2.47 10.08 14.88
N GLN A 178 -2.66 11.07 14.00
CA GLN A 178 -2.43 10.92 12.57
C GLN A 178 -0.93 10.89 12.27
N VAL A 179 -0.14 11.76 12.91
CA VAL A 179 1.33 11.77 12.83
C VAL A 179 1.92 10.45 13.32
N GLN A 180 1.46 9.94 14.46
CA GLN A 180 1.89 8.63 14.99
C GLN A 180 1.54 7.47 14.04
N THR A 181 0.40 7.54 13.34
CA THR A 181 0.03 6.56 12.32
C THR A 181 1.01 6.62 11.13
N TRP A 182 1.41 7.80 10.68
CA TRP A 182 2.38 7.96 9.61
C TRP A 182 3.79 7.53 10.03
N ILE A 183 4.22 7.84 11.26
CA ILE A 183 5.47 7.33 11.84
C ILE A 183 5.49 5.80 11.80
N ALA A 184 4.39 5.16 12.24
CA ALA A 184 4.28 3.71 12.22
C ALA A 184 4.35 3.13 10.80
N LEU A 185 3.71 3.78 9.82
CA LEU A 185 3.76 3.38 8.40
C LEU A 185 5.15 3.57 7.79
N LEU A 186 5.82 4.69 8.08
CA LEU A 186 7.16 4.99 7.57
C LEU A 186 8.18 3.99 8.13
N ARG A 187 8.15 3.72 9.44
CA ARG A 187 8.97 2.69 10.10
C ARG A 187 8.66 1.29 9.55
N HIS A 188 7.40 0.98 9.26
CA HIS A 188 7.02 -0.29 8.64
C HIS A 188 7.65 -0.48 7.26
N HIS A 189 7.56 0.51 6.38
CA HIS A 189 8.16 0.43 5.04
C HIS A 189 9.69 0.38 5.08
N ALA A 190 10.32 1.10 6.01
CA ALA A 190 11.77 1.01 6.23
C ALA A 190 12.19 -0.42 6.63
N ASN A 191 11.46 -1.06 7.56
CA ASN A 191 11.73 -2.44 7.96
C ASN A 191 11.48 -3.44 6.81
N CYS A 192 10.46 -3.21 5.98
CA CYS A 192 10.19 -4.03 4.80
C CYS A 192 11.36 -4.01 3.81
N ILE A 193 12.02 -2.86 3.60
CA ILE A 193 13.16 -2.74 2.68
C ILE A 193 14.39 -3.54 3.15
N GLN A 194 14.53 -3.79 4.46
CA GLN A 194 15.61 -4.65 4.96
C GLN A 194 15.41 -6.14 4.62
N GLY A 195 14.16 -6.56 4.39
CA GLY A 195 13.79 -7.97 4.16
C GLY A 195 13.54 -8.35 2.69
N VAL A 196 13.52 -7.39 1.76
CA VAL A 196 13.20 -7.64 0.34
C VAL A 196 14.39 -8.17 -0.45
N GLN A 197 14.09 -8.93 -1.51
CA GLN A 197 15.11 -9.60 -2.31
C GLN A 197 15.28 -8.97 -3.71
N THR A 198 14.39 -8.07 -4.11
CA THR A 198 14.38 -7.50 -5.46
C THR A 198 14.42 -5.97 -5.46
N THR A 199 15.08 -5.39 -6.46
CA THR A 199 15.13 -3.94 -6.68
C THR A 199 13.75 -3.33 -6.84
N LYS A 200 12.82 -4.06 -7.46
CA LYS A 200 11.45 -3.60 -7.65
C LYS A 200 10.70 -3.45 -6.32
N GLU A 201 10.83 -4.41 -5.41
CA GLU A 201 10.18 -4.31 -4.10
C GLU A 201 10.79 -3.19 -3.25
N VAL A 202 12.11 -2.95 -3.35
CA VAL A 202 12.76 -1.81 -2.69
C VAL A 202 12.21 -0.49 -3.26
N ASP A 203 12.13 -0.36 -4.59
CA ASP A 203 11.61 0.84 -5.26
C ASP A 203 10.14 1.11 -4.93
N ASP A 204 9.30 0.08 -4.91
CA ASP A 204 7.87 0.20 -4.56
C ASP A 204 7.71 0.65 -3.08
N ASN A 205 8.55 0.19 -2.15
CA ASN A 205 8.52 0.65 -0.76
C ASN A 205 9.08 2.07 -0.60
N MET A 206 10.16 2.41 -1.32
CA MET A 206 10.71 3.77 -1.31
C MET A 206 9.72 4.79 -1.90
N GLU A 207 8.93 4.42 -2.90
CA GLU A 207 7.82 5.25 -3.39
C GLU A 207 6.82 5.61 -2.30
N LEU A 208 6.41 4.62 -1.51
CA LEU A 208 5.45 4.80 -0.43
C LEU A 208 6.03 5.66 0.69
N MET A 209 7.31 5.48 1.03
CA MET A 209 7.99 6.32 2.02
C MET A 209 8.09 7.78 1.55
N VAL A 210 8.52 8.03 0.31
CA VAL A 210 8.57 9.39 -0.26
C VAL A 210 7.19 10.04 -0.22
N GLY A 211 6.14 9.32 -0.62
CA GLY A 211 4.77 9.85 -0.58
C GLY A 211 4.28 10.18 0.83
N LEU A 212 4.61 9.36 1.83
CA LEU A 212 4.29 9.63 3.24
C LEU A 212 5.05 10.85 3.76
N MET A 213 6.34 10.96 3.46
CA MET A 213 7.17 12.10 3.87
C MET A 213 6.66 13.41 3.23
N GLN A 214 6.31 13.39 1.94
CA GLN A 214 5.71 14.53 1.24
C GLN A 214 4.34 14.91 1.81
N LEU A 215 3.51 13.93 2.16
CA LEU A 215 2.23 14.19 2.80
C LEU A 215 2.41 14.92 4.13
N TYR A 216 3.38 14.49 4.94
CA TYR A 216 3.73 15.17 6.19
C TYR A 216 4.21 16.60 5.97
N CYS A 217 5.16 16.82 5.04
CA CYS A 217 5.65 18.18 4.72
C CYS A 217 4.53 19.13 4.27
N ASN A 218 3.50 18.63 3.58
CA ASN A 218 2.37 19.45 3.12
C ASN A 218 1.39 19.83 4.24
N ILE A 219 1.44 19.14 5.38
CA ILE A 219 0.50 19.31 6.50
C ILE A 219 1.19 20.02 7.68
N LEU A 220 2.52 20.07 7.69
CA LEU A 220 3.28 20.83 8.67
C LEU A 220 2.99 22.34 8.55
N ASP A 221 2.42 22.92 9.61
CA ASP A 221 2.34 24.38 9.85
C ASP A 221 3.58 24.85 10.64
N GLY A 222 4.77 24.41 10.24
CA GLY A 222 6.05 24.67 10.91
C GLY A 222 6.76 25.95 10.45
N THR A 223 7.92 26.22 11.05
CA THR A 223 8.80 27.29 10.56
C THR A 223 9.40 26.93 9.20
N SER A 224 9.80 27.94 8.41
CA SER A 224 10.42 27.70 7.09
C SER A 224 11.61 26.73 7.18
N ASP A 225 12.42 26.85 8.23
CA ASP A 225 13.63 26.05 8.41
C ASP A 225 13.34 24.56 8.68
N GLU A 226 12.27 24.25 9.43
CA GLU A 226 11.83 22.87 9.71
C GLU A 226 11.23 22.20 8.47
N ILE A 227 10.42 22.96 7.72
CA ILE A 227 9.84 22.52 6.45
C ILE A 227 10.95 22.28 5.42
N ASP A 228 11.96 23.16 5.35
CA ASP A 228 13.11 23.02 4.45
C ASP A 228 13.97 21.79 4.81
N ALA A 229 14.19 21.54 6.11
CA ALA A 229 14.89 20.35 6.56
C ALA A 229 14.15 19.05 6.18
N ALA A 230 12.83 19.00 6.39
CA ALA A 230 12.00 17.86 6.03
C ALA A 230 11.96 17.64 4.50
N ASN A 231 11.84 18.71 3.72
CA ASN A 231 11.89 18.64 2.25
C ASN A 231 13.26 18.18 1.74
N ASN A 232 14.36 18.57 2.40
CA ASN A 232 15.68 18.07 2.03
C ASN A 232 15.79 16.55 2.21
N GLU A 233 15.23 15.97 3.28
CA GLU A 233 15.21 14.51 3.47
C GLU A 233 14.36 13.78 2.42
N VAL A 234 13.23 14.37 2.02
CA VAL A 234 12.42 13.88 0.88
C VAL A 234 13.25 13.84 -0.39
N ASP A 235 13.96 14.93 -0.70
CA ASP A 235 14.81 15.03 -1.89
C ASP A 235 15.97 14.02 -1.87
N VAL A 236 16.57 13.77 -0.71
CA VAL A 236 17.61 12.73 -0.56
C VAL A 236 17.01 11.35 -0.87
N MET A 237 15.83 11.03 -0.32
CA MET A 237 15.16 9.75 -0.58
C MET A 237 14.79 9.59 -2.05
N GLU A 238 14.33 10.64 -2.73
CA GLU A 238 14.07 10.63 -4.17
C GLU A 238 15.33 10.40 -5.01
N ARG A 239 16.43 11.10 -4.70
CA ARG A 239 17.72 10.89 -5.38
C ARG A 239 18.21 9.45 -5.24
N LEU A 240 18.05 8.88 -4.04
CA LEU A 240 18.40 7.50 -3.77
C LEU A 240 17.57 6.53 -4.62
N ARG A 241 16.27 6.81 -4.75
CA ARG A 241 15.35 6.03 -5.59
C ARG A 241 15.71 6.10 -7.07
N ARG A 242 16.03 7.28 -7.61
CA ARG A 242 16.49 7.46 -9.00
C ARG A 242 17.79 6.69 -9.27
N THR A 243 18.73 6.75 -8.31
CA THR A 243 19.99 5.99 -8.37
C THR A 243 19.74 4.47 -8.50
N MET A 244 18.77 3.92 -7.76
CA MET A 244 18.41 2.50 -7.89
C MET A 244 17.81 2.13 -9.23
N ARG A 245 17.10 3.07 -9.89
CA ARG A 245 16.52 2.88 -11.22
C ARG A 245 17.55 3.05 -12.34
N GLY A 246 18.72 3.60 -12.03
CA GLY A 246 19.74 3.98 -13.01
C GLY A 246 19.38 5.25 -13.78
N GLU A 247 18.59 6.14 -13.17
CA GLU A 247 18.19 7.46 -13.69
C GLU A 247 19.17 8.58 -13.28
#